data_AF-A0A3D5NPN7-F1
#
_entry.id   AF-A0A3D5NPN7-F1
#
_cell.length_a   1.000
_cell.length_b   1.000
_cell.length_c   1.000
_cell.angle_alpha   90.00
_cell.angle_beta   90.00
_cell.angle_gamma   90.00
#
_symmetry.space_group_name_H-M   'P 1'
#
loop_
_entity.id
_entity.type
_entity.pdbx_description
1 polymer ?
#
loop_
_entity_poly.entity_id
_entity_poly.type
_entity_poly.pdbx_seq_one_letter_code
_entity_poly.pdbx_strand_id
1 'polypeptide(L)'
;MEELRKLLLTTVGAAALSMEKIDSTVTELIEKGKLSVKEGKELREELIRKKKEAEADALTREDLNNVIESLNFAGKREVELLEERVRKLEEQIQELSDRP
;
A
#
# COMPACT_ATOMS: atom_id res chain seq x y z
N MET A 1 28.11 6.02 5.57
CA MET A 1 26.98 6.83 5.04
C MET A 1 25.86 5.97 4.48
N GLU A 2 26.14 5.08 3.53
CA GLU A 2 25.11 4.25 2.88
C GLU A 2 24.43 3.24 3.83
N GLU A 3 25.19 2.62 4.73
CA GLU A 3 24.72 1.68 5.77
C GLU A 3 23.71 2.31 6.75
N LEU A 4 24.06 3.45 7.36
CA LEU A 4 23.17 4.17 8.28
C LEU A 4 21.88 4.61 7.58
N ARG A 5 21.99 4.99 6.31
CA ARG A 5 20.86 5.43 5.48
C ARG A 5 19.94 4.28 5.10
N LYS A 6 20.49 3.13 4.69
CA LYS A 6 19.74 1.89 4.51
C LYS A 6 19.04 1.50 5.80
N LEU A 7 19.76 1.50 6.92
CA LEU A 7 19.19 1.18 8.24
C LEU A 7 17.99 2.07 8.59
N LEU A 8 18.09 3.40 8.40
CA LEU A 8 16.99 4.34 8.65
C LEU A 8 15.78 4.06 7.75
N LEU A 9 16.01 3.87 6.44
CA LEU A 9 14.95 3.59 5.47
C LEU A 9 14.28 2.24 5.72
N THR A 10 15.03 1.21 6.13
CA THR A 10 14.49 -0.11 6.42
C THR A 10 13.71 -0.13 7.73
N THR A 11 14.15 0.64 8.73
CA THR A 11 13.48 0.66 10.05
C THR A 11 12.14 1.41 10.00
N VAL A 12 12.07 2.52 9.27
CA VAL A 12 10.86 3.36 9.24
C VAL A 12 10.04 3.14 7.97
N GLY A 13 10.66 2.66 6.89
CA GLY A 13 10.06 2.59 5.56
C GLY A 13 10.11 3.94 4.84
N ALA A 14 10.54 3.95 3.58
CA ALA A 14 10.68 5.17 2.79
C ALA A 14 9.36 5.95 2.62
N ALA A 15 8.24 5.23 2.46
CA ALA A 15 6.91 5.80 2.27
C ALA A 15 6.31 6.39 3.56
N ALA A 16 6.73 5.91 4.73
CA ALA A 16 6.21 6.37 6.02
C ALA A 16 7.02 7.53 6.63
N LEU A 17 8.15 7.93 6.01
CA LEU A 17 8.94 9.06 6.47
C LEU A 17 8.22 10.39 6.22
N SER A 18 7.95 11.16 7.28
CA SER A 18 7.51 12.56 7.17
C SER A 18 8.70 13.49 6.93
N MET A 19 8.45 14.67 6.32
CA MET A 19 9.50 15.68 6.14
C MET A 19 10.11 16.11 7.47
N GLU A 20 9.27 16.30 8.49
CA GLU A 20 9.68 16.63 9.85
C GLU A 20 10.60 15.56 10.46
N LYS A 21 10.32 14.28 10.20
CA LYS A 21 11.16 13.18 10.70
C LYS A 21 12.51 13.12 9.99
N ILE A 22 12.55 13.40 8.69
CA ILE A 22 13.80 13.50 7.93
C ILE A 22 14.66 14.63 8.51
N ASP A 23 14.08 15.81 8.69
CA ASP A 23 14.81 17.01 9.14
C ASP A 23 15.34 16.87 10.57
N SER A 24 14.51 16.36 11.48
CA SER A 24 14.92 16.11 12.88
C SER A 24 16.00 15.03 12.98
N THR A 25 15.88 13.93 12.24
CA THR A 25 16.87 12.83 12.28
C THR A 25 18.22 13.28 11.73
N VAL A 26 18.23 14.02 10.63
CA VAL A 26 19.47 14.56 10.05
C VAL A 26 20.13 15.54 11.02
N THR A 27 19.34 16.45 11.60
CA THR A 27 19.83 17.44 12.57
C THR A 27 20.45 16.75 13.79
N GLU A 28 19.78 15.77 14.38
CA GLU A 28 20.32 15.02 15.52
C GLU A 28 21.65 14.33 15.21
N LEU A 29 21.81 13.79 14.00
CA LEU A 29 23.04 13.13 13.59
C LEU A 29 24.21 14.12 13.40
N ILE A 30 23.91 15.34 12.94
CA ILE A 30 24.91 16.43 12.87
C ILE A 30 25.30 16.86 14.29
N GLU A 31 24.31 17.11 15.16
CA GLU A 31 24.54 17.54 16.55
C GLU A 31 25.34 16.50 17.35
N LYS A 32 25.09 15.21 17.12
CA LYS A 32 25.84 14.11 17.73
C LYS A 32 27.23 13.90 17.12
N GLY A 33 27.65 14.75 16.17
CA GLY A 33 28.93 14.64 15.47
C GLY A 33 29.07 13.41 14.59
N LYS A 34 27.96 12.73 14.28
CA LYS A 34 27.94 11.53 13.44
C LYS A 34 27.96 11.88 11.95
N LEU A 35 27.54 13.09 11.60
CA LEU A 35 27.54 13.65 10.25
C LEU A 35 28.12 15.05 10.27
N SER A 36 28.86 15.41 9.22
CA SER A 36 29.11 16.82 8.92
C SER A 36 27.84 17.50 8.40
N VAL A 37 27.81 18.83 8.43
CA VAL A 37 26.70 19.64 7.88
C VAL A 37 26.49 19.35 6.39
N LYS A 38 27.57 19.10 5.64
CA LYS A 38 27.51 18.77 4.22
C LYS A 38 26.85 17.40 4.01
N GLU A 39 27.31 16.38 4.73
CA GLU A 39 26.75 15.02 4.66
C GLU A 39 25.29 14.97 5.09
N GLY A 40 24.89 15.80 6.06
CA GLY A 40 23.49 15.91 6.46
C GLY A 40 22.59 16.48 5.36
N LYS A 41 23.05 17.51 4.63
CA LYS A 41 22.32 18.06 3.48
C LYS A 41 22.15 17.02 2.37
N GLU A 42 23.22 16.31 2.03
CA GLU A 42 23.18 15.23 1.03
C GLU A 42 22.21 14.12 1.44
N LEU A 43 22.29 13.65 2.70
CA LEU A 43 21.39 12.63 3.24
C LEU A 43 19.92 13.06 3.16
N ARG A 44 19.62 14.32 3.52
CA ARG A 44 18.26 14.88 3.48
C ARG A 44 17.67 14.84 2.08
N GLU A 45 18.39 15.38 1.09
CA GLU A 45 17.94 15.42 -0.30
C GLU A 45 17.66 14.01 -0.84
N GLU A 46 18.52 13.07 -0.47
CA GLU A 46 18.43 11.72 -0.97
C GLU A 46 17.35 10.88 -0.27
N LEU A 47 17.01 11.17 0.99
CA LEU A 47 15.83 10.62 1.67
C LEU A 47 14.54 11.15 1.03
N ILE A 48 14.50 12.45 0.69
CA ILE A 48 13.37 13.07 -0.02
C ILE A 48 13.18 12.43 -1.40
N ARG A 49 14.26 12.21 -2.15
CA ARG A 49 14.20 11.54 -3.46
C ARG A 49 13.62 10.13 -3.33
N LYS A 50 14.13 9.33 -2.38
CA LYS A 50 13.67 7.96 -2.14
C LYS A 50 12.21 7.87 -1.69
N LYS A 51 11.76 8.84 -0.89
CA LYS A 51 10.34 8.95 -0.55
C LYS A 51 9.47 9.13 -1.79
N LYS A 52 9.84 10.06 -2.68
CA LYS A 52 9.08 10.30 -3.93
C LYS A 52 9.08 9.09 -4.86
N GLU A 53 10.21 8.39 -4.97
CA GLU A 53 10.29 7.11 -5.70
C GLU A 53 9.33 6.09 -5.10
N ALA A 54 9.32 5.92 -3.77
CA ALA A 54 8.42 4.99 -3.09
C ALA A 54 6.92 5.38 -3.17
N GLU A 55 6.61 6.69 -3.22
CA GLU A 55 5.25 7.19 -3.47
C GLU A 55 4.80 6.94 -4.91
N ALA A 56 5.73 7.00 -5.87
CA ALA A 56 5.47 6.70 -7.29
C ALA A 56 5.29 5.19 -7.55
N ASP A 57 6.04 4.35 -6.83
CA ASP A 57 5.93 2.89 -6.86
C ASP A 57 4.83 2.34 -5.95
N ALA A 58 4.07 3.21 -5.26
CA ALA A 58 2.98 2.78 -4.41
C ALA A 58 1.88 2.14 -5.28
N LEU A 59 1.44 0.94 -4.91
CA LEU A 59 0.33 0.25 -5.59
C LEU A 59 -0.85 1.20 -5.70
N THR A 60 -1.21 1.56 -6.93
CA THR A 60 -2.39 2.38 -7.17
C THR A 60 -3.64 1.54 -6.97
N ARG A 61 -4.79 2.21 -6.80
CA ARG A 61 -6.09 1.50 -6.82
C ARG A 61 -6.31 0.76 -8.13
N GLU A 62 -5.78 1.28 -9.22
CA GLU A 62 -5.85 0.66 -10.55
C GLU A 62 -5.01 -0.61 -10.60
N ASP A 63 -3.80 -0.60 -10.05
CA ASP A 63 -2.95 -1.80 -9.93
C ASP A 63 -3.63 -2.90 -9.10
N LEU A 64 -4.26 -2.51 -7.99
CA LEU A 64 -5.04 -3.44 -7.16
C LEU A 64 -6.25 -4.01 -7.92
N ASN A 65 -6.98 -3.18 -8.66
CA ASN A 65 -8.12 -3.64 -9.47
C ASN A 65 -7.66 -4.61 -10.56
N ASN A 66 -6.56 -4.31 -11.27
CA ASN A 66 -6.01 -5.19 -12.29
C ASN A 66 -5.59 -6.55 -11.72
N VAL A 67 -4.99 -6.58 -10.53
CA VAL A 67 -4.66 -7.84 -9.84
C VAL A 67 -5.94 -8.61 -9.49
N ILE A 68 -6.96 -7.95 -8.94
CA ILE A 68 -8.23 -8.59 -8.59
C ILE A 68 -8.93 -9.16 -9.82
N GLU A 69 -8.96 -8.41 -10.93
CA GLU A 69 -9.49 -8.88 -12.22
C GLU A 69 -8.70 -10.07 -12.76
N SER A 70 -7.36 -10.05 -12.66
CA SER A 70 -6.50 -11.14 -13.14
C SER A 70 -6.72 -12.47 -12.40
N LEU A 71 -7.23 -12.41 -11.16
CA LEU A 71 -7.47 -13.58 -10.33
C LEU A 71 -8.82 -14.27 -10.65
N ASN A 72 -9.60 -13.75 -11.59
CA ASN A 72 -10.92 -14.28 -11.98
C ASN A 72 -11.84 -14.58 -10.77
N PHE A 73 -11.73 -13.77 -9.71
CA PHE A 73 -12.58 -13.91 -8.54
C PHE A 73 -13.92 -13.19 -8.76
N ALA A 74 -15.01 -13.87 -8.41
CA ALA A 74 -16.31 -13.21 -8.33
C ALA A 74 -16.31 -12.21 -7.17
N GLY A 75 -16.66 -10.96 -7.44
CA GLY A 75 -16.80 -9.93 -6.42
C GLY A 75 -18.01 -10.18 -5.52
N LYS A 76 -18.01 -9.58 -4.32
CA LYS A 76 -19.12 -9.71 -3.34
C LYS A 76 -20.50 -9.46 -3.96
N ARG A 77 -20.62 -8.42 -4.80
CA ARG A 77 -21.87 -8.07 -5.49
C ARG A 77 -22.34 -9.18 -6.44
N GLU A 78 -21.40 -9.79 -7.17
CA GLU A 78 -21.72 -10.86 -8.12
C GLU A 78 -22.19 -12.12 -7.39
N VAL A 79 -21.56 -12.44 -6.24
CA VAL A 79 -22.00 -13.52 -5.36
C VAL A 79 -23.40 -13.26 -4.81
N GLU A 80 -23.68 -12.06 -4.29
CA GLU A 80 -25.00 -11.68 -3.78
C GLU A 80 -26.10 -11.79 -4.86
N LEU A 81 -25.80 -11.34 -6.10
CA LEU A 81 -26.71 -11.48 -7.24
C LEU A 81 -26.93 -12.95 -7.62
N LEU A 82 -25.88 -13.78 -7.54
CA LEU A 82 -26.00 -15.21 -7.80
C LEU A 82 -26.88 -15.89 -6.75
N GLU A 83 -26.66 -15.58 -5.47
CA GLU A 83 -27.48 -16.10 -4.36
C GLU A 83 -28.96 -15.71 -4.50
N GLU A 84 -29.26 -14.47 -4.90
CA GLU A 84 -30.64 -14.05 -5.13
C GLU A 84 -31.29 -14.82 -6.28
N ARG A 85 -30.54 -15.03 -7.38
CA ARG A 85 -31.02 -15.83 -8.51
C ARG A 85 -31.24 -17.29 -8.11
N VAL A 86 -30.35 -17.86 -7.30
CA VAL A 86 -30.49 -19.23 -6.77
C VAL A 86 -31.74 -19.33 -5.92
N ARG A 87 -31.97 -18.42 -4.97
CA ARG A 87 -33.19 -18.40 -4.15
C ARG A 87 -34.47 -18.35 -4.98
N LYS A 88 -34.53 -17.48 -5.99
CA LYS A 88 -35.69 -17.38 -6.90
C LYS A 88 -35.93 -18.69 -7.67
N LEU A 89 -34.88 -19.37 -8.10
CA LEU A 89 -34.99 -20.66 -8.79
C LEU A 89 -35.45 -21.76 -7.83
N GLU A 90 -34.93 -21.78 -6.59
CA GLU A 90 -35.35 -22.72 -5.56
C GLU A 90 -36.84 -22.57 -5.23
N GLU A 91 -37.33 -21.34 -5.08
CA GLU A 91 -38.75 -21.03 -4.89
C GLU A 91 -39.61 -21.55 -6.06
N GLN A 92 -39.20 -21.28 -7.31
CA GLN A 92 -39.90 -21.76 -8.50
C GLN A 92 -39.94 -23.28 -8.61
N ILE A 93 -38.84 -23.96 -8.27
CA ILE A 93 -38.78 -25.42 -8.27
C ILE A 93 -39.72 -25.99 -7.20
N GLN A 94 -39.76 -25.38 -6.02
CA GLN A 94 -40.67 -25.78 -4.95
C GLN A 94 -42.14 -25.64 -5.38
N GLU A 95 -42.52 -24.50 -5.95
CA GLU A 95 -43.88 -24.27 -6.47
C GLU A 95 -44.27 -25.28 -7.56
N LEU A 96 -43.34 -25.66 -8.44
CA LEU A 96 -43.59 -26.67 -9.47
C LEU A 96 -43.69 -28.09 -8.89
N SER A 97 -42.92 -28.40 -7.84
CA SER A 97 -42.95 -29.70 -7.16
C SER A 97 -44.20 -29.88 -6.31
N ASP A 98 -44.78 -28.80 -5.80
CA ASP A 98 -46.00 -28.82 -4.96
C ASP A 98 -47.29 -28.79 -5.79
N ARG A 99 -47.21 -28.77 -7.12
CA ARG A 99 -48.38 -28.92 -8.01
C ARG A 99 -48.81 -30.40 -8.05
N PRO A 100 -50.08 -30.72 -7.77
CA PRO A 100 -50.60 -32.09 -7.74
C PRO A 100 -50.69 -32.74 -9.13
#